data_AF-A0A2V8UPS8-F1
#
_entry.id   AF-A0A2V8UPS8-F1
#
_cell.length_a   1.000
_cell.length_b   1.000
_cell.length_c   1.000
_cell.angle_alpha   90.00
_cell.angle_beta   90.00
_cell.angle_gamma   90.00
#
_symmetry.space_group_name_H-M   'P 1'
#
loop_
_entity.id
_entity.type
_entity.pdbx_description
1 polymer ?
#
loop_
_entity_poly.entity_id
_entity_poly.type
_entity_poly.pdbx_seq_one_letter_code
_entity_poly.pdbx_strand_id
1 'polypeptide(L)'
;MALLGTKSQILEDSGYSYSFDRQIYINRRTKKVFSVEFVEDPSEEELQRCINEDTPAGNWRFYFNSEPSAALKHELAGVLG
;
A
#
# COMPACT_ATOMS: atom_id res chain seq x y z
N MET A 1 2.22 -10.05 20.50
CA MET A 1 1.29 -9.15 19.77
C MET A 1 1.97 -7.80 19.58
N ALA A 2 2.74 -7.63 18.49
CA ALA A 2 3.37 -6.36 18.12
C ALA A 2 3.71 -6.24 16.62
N LEU A 3 3.23 -7.14 15.76
CA LEU A 3 3.63 -7.21 14.35
C LEU A 3 3.07 -6.06 13.50
N LEU A 4 1.93 -5.49 13.91
CA LEU A 4 1.30 -4.37 13.20
C LEU A 4 2.09 -3.07 13.35
N GLY A 5 2.72 -2.85 14.51
CA GLY A 5 3.51 -1.64 14.76
C GLY A 5 4.73 -1.54 13.85
N THR A 6 5.50 -2.63 13.73
CA THR A 6 6.74 -2.65 12.94
C THR A 6 6.50 -2.45 11.45
N LYS A 7 5.50 -3.12 10.88
CA LYS A 7 5.16 -3.01 9.45
C LYS A 7 4.68 -1.61 9.07
N SER A 8 3.81 -1.02 9.90
CA SER A 8 3.31 0.34 9.72
C SER A 8 4.47 1.33 9.72
N GLN A 9 5.42 1.14 10.64
CA GLN A 9 6.60 1.98 10.77
C GLN A 9 7.57 1.85 9.58
N ILE A 10 7.77 0.65 9.02
CA ILE A 10 8.55 0.45 7.78
C ILE A 10 7.91 1.19 6.59
N LEU A 11 6.59 1.13 6.49
CA LEU A 11 5.84 1.84 5.46
C LEU A 11 5.96 3.36 5.62
N GLU A 12 5.78 3.88 6.83
CA GLU A 12 5.96 5.30 7.11
C GLU A 12 7.40 5.77 6.80
N ASP A 13 8.42 5.01 7.21
CA ASP A 13 9.83 5.29 6.92
C ASP A 13 10.12 5.29 5.40
N SER A 14 9.46 4.40 4.66
CA SER A 14 9.53 4.33 3.20
C SER A 14 8.73 5.45 2.49
N GLY A 15 8.08 6.35 3.24
CA GLY A 15 7.31 7.47 2.73
C GLY A 15 5.86 7.13 2.33
N TYR A 16 5.30 6.04 2.86
CA TYR A 16 3.88 5.75 2.75
C TYR A 16 3.11 6.58 3.78
N SER A 17 2.04 7.22 3.35
CA SER A 17 1.07 7.88 4.20
C SER A 17 -0.04 6.92 4.56
N TYR A 18 -0.23 6.69 5.86
CA TYR A 18 -1.36 5.94 6.37
C TYR A 18 -2.65 6.77 6.29
N SER A 19 -3.66 6.23 5.63
CA SER A 19 -5.00 6.81 5.54
C SER A 19 -5.96 5.96 6.36
N PHE A 20 -6.28 6.45 7.56
CA PHE A 20 -7.24 5.79 8.46
C PHE A 20 -8.65 5.73 7.84
N ASP A 21 -9.07 6.78 7.13
CA ASP A 21 -10.37 6.87 6.44
C ASP A 21 -10.66 5.67 5.52
N ARG A 22 -9.62 5.16 4.86
CA ARG A 22 -9.71 4.05 3.91
C ARG A 22 -8.98 2.78 4.37
N GLN A 23 -8.36 2.82 5.56
CA GLN A 23 -7.48 1.77 6.07
C GLN A 23 -6.45 1.30 5.02
N ILE A 24 -5.78 2.25 4.36
CA ILE A 24 -4.77 1.99 3.32
C ILE A 24 -3.52 2.86 3.54
N TYR A 25 -2.37 2.37 3.09
CA TYR A 25 -1.09 3.04 2.99
C TYR A 25 -0.84 3.48 1.54
N ILE A 26 -0.51 4.75 1.34
CA ILE A 26 -0.34 5.34 0.00
C ILE A 26 1.06 5.94 -0.10
N ASN A 27 1.81 5.60 -1.14
CA ASN A 27 3.06 6.26 -1.48
C ASN A 27 2.96 6.90 -2.85
N ARG A 28 2.96 8.24 -2.85
CA ARG A 28 2.88 9.04 -4.08
C ARG A 28 4.20 9.04 -4.87
N ARG A 29 5.35 8.76 -4.23
CA ARG A 29 6.65 8.69 -4.91
C ARG A 29 6.75 7.46 -5.80
N THR A 30 6.32 6.32 -5.28
CA THR A 30 6.33 5.04 -6.01
C THR A 30 5.01 4.77 -6.73
N LYS A 31 3.98 5.62 -6.52
CA LYS A 31 2.59 5.41 -6.98
C LYS A 31 2.05 4.05 -6.55
N LYS A 32 2.20 3.72 -5.25
CA LYS A 32 1.75 2.44 -4.69
C LYS A 32 0.73 2.65 -3.58
N VAL A 33 -0.22 1.73 -3.50
CA VAL A 33 -1.23 1.66 -2.46
C VAL A 33 -1.23 0.26 -1.87
N PHE A 34 -1.14 0.15 -0.56
CA PHE A 34 -1.26 -1.11 0.19
C PHE A 34 -2.43 -1.00 1.14
N SER A 35 -3.33 -1.97 1.16
CA SER A 35 -4.37 -2.01 2.19
C SER A 35 -3.80 -2.47 3.52
N VAL A 36 -4.36 -2.00 4.64
CA VAL A 36 -3.99 -2.54 5.96
C VAL A 36 -4.11 -4.04 5.96
N GLU A 37 -5.22 -4.61 5.50
CA GLU A 37 -5.41 -6.07 5.40
C GLU A 37 -4.33 -6.77 4.55
N PHE A 38 -3.82 -6.10 3.50
CA PHE A 38 -2.71 -6.61 2.71
C PHE A 38 -1.36 -6.41 3.42
N VAL A 39 -1.22 -5.47 4.34
CA VAL A 39 -0.01 -5.33 5.17
C VAL A 39 -0.02 -6.36 6.31
N GLU A 40 -1.19 -6.73 6.79
CA GLU A 40 -1.35 -7.75 7.85
C GLU A 40 -0.99 -9.15 7.36
N ASP A 41 -1.36 -9.50 6.12
CA ASP A 41 -1.27 -10.85 5.54
C ASP A 41 0.17 -11.37 5.25
N PRO A 42 1.03 -10.67 4.48
CA PRO A 42 2.39 -11.09 4.17
C PRO A 42 3.34 -10.79 5.33
N SER A 43 4.44 -11.56 5.42
CA SER A 43 5.54 -11.29 6.36
C SER A 43 6.21 -9.94 6.09
N GLU A 44 6.88 -9.38 7.10
CA GLU A 44 7.63 -8.11 6.99
C GLU A 44 8.62 -8.11 5.81
N GLU A 45 9.28 -9.24 5.57
CA GLU A 45 10.21 -9.43 4.45
C GLU A 45 9.52 -9.29 3.09
N GLU A 46 8.34 -9.88 2.92
CA GLU A 46 7.55 -9.80 1.69
C GLU A 46 7.00 -8.39 1.47
N LEU A 47 6.60 -7.70 2.55
CA LEU A 47 6.22 -6.30 2.51
C LEU A 47 7.40 -5.42 2.04
N GLN A 48 8.59 -5.61 2.61
CA GLN A 48 9.79 -4.89 2.17
C GLN A 48 10.14 -5.20 0.72
N ARG A 49 9.98 -6.44 0.25
CA ARG A 49 10.15 -6.77 -1.17
C ARG A 49 9.15 -6.04 -2.04
N CYS A 50 7.86 -6.01 -1.66
CA CYS A 50 6.83 -5.26 -2.39
C CYS A 50 7.08 -3.76 -2.39
N ILE A 51 7.62 -3.19 -1.31
CA ILE A 51 7.99 -1.79 -1.22
C ILE A 51 9.15 -1.47 -2.17
N ASN A 52 10.19 -2.31 -2.19
CA ASN A 52 11.38 -2.16 -3.03
C ASN A 52 11.18 -2.57 -4.49
N GLU A 53 10.11 -3.31 -4.81
CA GLU A 53 9.83 -3.74 -6.18
C GLU A 53 9.57 -2.53 -7.08
N ASP A 54 10.31 -2.35 -8.17
CA ASP A 54 10.10 -1.21 -9.05
C ASP A 54 8.68 -1.24 -9.66
N THR A 55 7.93 -0.16 -9.47
CA THR A 55 6.63 0.01 -10.13
C THR A 55 6.89 0.50 -11.55
N PRO A 56 6.32 -0.15 -12.58
CA PRO A 56 6.49 0.31 -13.95
C PRO A 56 6.01 1.75 -14.09
N ALA A 57 6.91 2.61 -14.59
CA ALA A 57 6.75 4.06 -14.64
C ALA A 57 5.45 4.45 -15.35
N GLY A 58 4.48 4.94 -14.58
CA GLY A 58 3.26 5.56 -15.12
C GLY A 58 2.01 5.28 -14.28
N ASN A 59 1.84 4.05 -13.81
CA ASN A 59 0.56 3.59 -13.25
C ASN A 59 0.62 3.32 -11.74
N TRP A 60 -0.51 3.56 -11.08
CA TRP A 60 -0.69 3.21 -9.68
C TRP A 60 -0.77 1.70 -9.49
N ARG A 61 0.01 1.15 -8.54
CA ARG A 61 -0.14 -0.24 -8.11
C ARG A 61 -0.97 -0.34 -6.84
N PHE A 62 -1.92 -1.27 -6.86
CA PHE A 62 -2.87 -1.49 -5.80
C PHE A 62 -2.66 -2.90 -5.25
N TYR A 63 -2.17 -3.00 -4.02
CA TYR A 63 -1.98 -4.24 -3.28
C TYR A 63 -3.09 -4.37 -2.22
N PHE A 64 -4.04 -5.25 -2.52
CA PHE A 64 -5.23 -5.52 -1.72
C PHE A 64 -5.35 -7.04 -1.57
N ASN A 65 -5.78 -7.53 -0.42
CA ASN A 65 -5.93 -8.97 -0.18
C ASN A 65 -7.10 -9.54 -1.02
N SER A 66 -8.19 -8.79 -1.13
CA SER A 66 -9.28 -9.06 -2.09
C SER A 66 -9.15 -8.18 -3.31
N GLU A 67 -9.42 -8.71 -4.51
CA GLU A 67 -9.44 -7.93 -5.75
C GLU A 67 -10.41 -6.75 -5.59
N PRO A 68 -9.90 -5.51 -5.47
CA PRO A 68 -10.77 -4.37 -5.37
C PRO A 68 -11.42 -4.21 -6.74
N SER A 69 -12.74 -4.01 -6.76
CA SER A 69 -13.46 -3.82 -8.01
C SER A 69 -12.78 -2.73 -8.85
N ALA A 70 -12.76 -2.89 -10.17
CA ALA A 70 -12.09 -1.93 -11.06
C ALA A 70 -12.53 -0.48 -10.80
N ALA A 71 -13.79 -0.27 -10.38
CA ALA A 71 -14.32 1.01 -9.93
C ALA A 71 -13.56 1.61 -8.72
N LEU A 72 -13.23 0.80 -7.71
CA LEU A 72 -12.47 1.25 -6.52
C LEU A 72 -11.03 1.62 -6.90
N LYS A 73 -10.39 0.82 -7.77
CA LYS A 73 -9.06 1.14 -8.31
C LYS A 73 -9.08 2.46 -9.07
N HIS A 74 -10.10 2.68 -9.89
CA HIS A 74 -10.25 3.88 -10.71
C HIS A 74 -10.61 5.13 -9.88
N GLU A 75 -11.43 4.96 -8.84
CA GLU A 75 -11.74 6.03 -7.89
C GLU A 75 -10.50 6.40 -7.08
N LEU A 76 -9.77 5.42 -6.55
CA LEU A 76 -8.52 5.66 -5.84
C LEU A 76 -7.49 6.32 -6.75
N ALA A 77 -7.30 5.83 -7.97
CA ALA A 77 -6.41 6.48 -8.95
C ALA A 77 -6.81 7.94 -9.22
N GLY A 78 -8.11 8.24 -9.32
CA GLY A 78 -8.62 9.60 -9.53
C GLY A 78 -8.48 10.51 -8.32
N VAL A 79 -8.67 9.99 -7.10
CA VAL A 79 -8.49 10.75 -5.84
C VAL A 79 -7.01 11.01 -5.54
N LEU A 80 -6.13 10.11 -5.99
CA LEU A 80 -4.70 10.18 -5.71
C LEU A 80 -3.93 11.10 -6.68
N GLY A 81 -4.57 11.59 -7.75
CA GLY A 81 -4.04 12.59 -8.68
C GLY A 81 -3.25 12.01 -9.84
#